data_AF-A0A1G2CD78-F1
#
_entry.id   AF-A0A1G2CD78-F1
#
_cell.length_a   1.000
_cell.length_b   1.000
_cell.length_c   1.000
_cell.angle_alpha   90.00
_cell.angle_beta   90.00
_cell.angle_gamma   90.00
#
_symmetry.space_group_name_H-M   'P 1'
#
loop_
_entity.id
_entity.type
_entity.pdbx_description
1 polymer ?
#
loop_
_entity_poly.entity_id
_entity_poly.type
_entity_poly.pdbx_seq_one_letter_code
_entity_poly.pdbx_strand_id
1 'polypeptide(L)' 'MLTKTLEKTVNNLSREVAALRSILIAVIHEKDSEGEYNPRFVKETLKVIKEKGVFEYSGKGSLLRQLRRNA' A
#
# COMPACT_ATOMS: atom_id res chain seq x y z
N MET A 1 -24.25 -2.82 -29.66
CA MET A 1 -22.87 -3.35 -29.79
C MET A 1 -21.82 -2.24 -29.80
N LEU A 2 -22.02 -1.13 -30.52
CA LEU A 2 -21.13 0.05 -30.55
C LEU A 2 -20.82 0.68 -29.17
N THR A 3 -21.79 0.67 -28.25
CA THR A 3 -21.63 1.24 -26.90
C THR A 3 -20.64 0.45 -26.04
N LYS A 4 -20.70 -0.89 -26.08
CA LYS A 4 -19.78 -1.75 -25.32
C LYS A 4 -18.33 -1.61 -25.78
N THR A 5 -18.11 -1.44 -27.08
CA THR A 5 -16.77 -1.17 -27.63
C THR A 5 -16.26 0.20 -27.21
N LEU A 6 -17.14 1.21 -27.20
CA LEU A 6 -16.79 2.56 -26.75
C LEU A 6 -16.44 2.60 -25.25
N GLU A 7 -17.25 1.95 -24.41
CA GLU A 7 -17.00 1.81 -22.96
C GLU A 7 -15.65 1.13 -22.68
N LYS A 8 -15.33 0.07 -23.43
CA LYS A 8 -14.03 -0.60 -23.31
C LYS A 8 -12.88 0.33 -23.66
N THR A 9 -13.00 1.10 -24.74
CA THR A 9 -11.97 2.07 -25.15
C THR A 9 -11.81 3.17 -24.10
N VAL A 10 -12.90 3.73 -23.59
CA VAL A 10 -12.87 4.75 -22.55
C VAL A 10 -12.22 4.22 -21.26
N ASN A 11 -12.55 2.99 -20.86
CA ASN A 11 -11.95 2.36 -19.68
C ASN A 11 -10.46 2.09 -19.85
N ASN A 12 -10.03 1.66 -21.03
CA ASN A 12 -8.61 1.48 -21.32
C ASN A 12 -7.86 2.82 -21.28
N LEU A 13 -8.43 3.85 -21.92
CA LEU A 13 -7.85 5.19 -21.93
C LEU A 13 -7.75 5.78 -20.53
N SER A 14 -8.77 5.57 -19.69
CA SER A 14 -8.76 5.99 -18.29
C SER A 14 -7.63 5.34 -17.49
N ARG A 15 -7.37 4.04 -17.71
CA ARG A 15 -6.25 3.32 -17.08
C ARG A 15 -4.89 3.83 -17.55
N GLU A 16 -4.73 4.07 -18.85
CA GLU A 16 -3.49 4.60 -19.42
C GLU A 16 -3.19 6.00 -18.90
N VAL A 17 -4.20 6.89 -18.84
CA VAL A 17 -4.08 8.24 -18.28
C VAL A 17 -3.71 8.19 -16.79
N ALA A 18 -4.27 7.25 -16.02
CA ALA A 18 -3.92 7.07 -14.62
C ALA A 18 -2.45 6.63 -14.44
N ALA A 19 -1.98 5.70 -15.28
CA ALA A 19 -0.60 5.25 -15.26
C ALA A 19 0.37 6.39 -15.64
N LEU A 20 0.08 7.14 -16.70
CA LEU A 20 0.85 8.32 -17.11
C LEU A 20 0.92 9.37 -16.00
N ARG A 21 -0.20 9.65 -15.31
CA ARG A 21 -0.22 10.55 -14.14
C ARG A 21 0.69 10.06 -13.02
N SER A 22 0.69 8.76 -12.72
CA SER A 22 1.59 8.21 -11.68
C SER A 22 3.07 8.35 -12.04
N ILE A 23 3.43 8.15 -13.31
CA ILE A 23 4.81 8.33 -13.79
C ILE A 23 5.20 9.81 -13.69
N LEU A 24 4.30 10.71 -14.12
CA LEU A 24 4.55 12.14 -14.04
C LEU A 24 4.74 12.61 -12.60
N ILE A 25 3.90 12.13 -11.68
CA ILE A 25 4.03 12.39 -10.24
C ILE A 25 5.39 11.89 -9.76
N ALA A 26 5.83 10.69 -10.14
CA ALA A 26 7.12 10.14 -9.73
C ALA A 26 8.33 10.89 -10.33
N VAL A 27 8.20 11.47 -11.53
CA VAL A 27 9.28 12.22 -12.20
C VAL A 27 9.34 13.67 -11.74
N ILE A 28 8.19 14.30 -11.48
CA ILE A 28 8.09 15.72 -11.12
C ILE A 28 8.10 15.95 -9.61
N HIS A 29 7.70 14.98 -8.78
CA HIS A 29 7.87 15.15 -7.34
C HIS A 29 9.37 15.20 -7.03
N GLU A 30 9.81 16.39 -6.64
CA GLU A 30 10.99 16.57 -5.80
C GLU A 30 10.90 15.60 -4.62
N LYS A 31 12.06 15.05 -4.25
CA LYS A 31 12.26 14.11 -3.16
C LYS A 31 11.36 14.50 -1.98
N ASP A 32 10.35 13.68 -1.71
CA ASP A 32 9.46 13.91 -0.57
C ASP A 32 10.33 14.13 0.69
N SER A 33 9.97 15.11 1.50
CA SER A 33 10.63 15.37 2.78
C SER A 33 10.65 14.13 3.69
N GLU A 34 9.70 13.21 3.51
CA GLU A 34 9.62 11.92 4.21
C GLU A 34 10.48 10.82 3.58
N GLY A 35 11.06 11.06 2.40
CA GLY A 35 11.96 10.15 1.69
C GLY A 35 11.34 9.44 0.48
N GLU A 36 12.12 8.55 -0.14
CA GLU A 36 11.68 7.84 -1.34
C GLU A 36 10.79 6.64 -1.00
N TYR A 37 9.74 6.43 -1.82
CA TYR A 37 8.87 5.26 -1.70
C TYR A 37 9.69 3.96 -1.79
N ASN A 38 9.56 3.09 -0.78
CA ASN A 38 10.20 1.77 -0.76
C ASN A 38 9.16 0.65 -0.95
N PRO A 39 9.06 0.07 -2.17
CA PRO A 39 8.10 -1.01 -2.44
C PRO A 39 8.32 -2.27 -1.59
N ARG A 40 9.55 -2.51 -1.10
CA ARG A 40 9.86 -3.68 -0.26
C ARG A 40 9.20 -3.55 1.11
N PHE A 41 9.31 -2.37 1.72
CA PHE A 41 8.68 -2.06 3.00
C PHE A 41 7.16 -2.29 2.97
N VAL A 42 6.51 -1.82 1.90
CA VAL A 42 5.06 -2.02 1.73
C VAL A 42 4.71 -3.51 1.59
N LYS A 43 5.46 -4.26 0.77
CA LYS A 43 5.23 -5.71 0.60
C LYS A 43 5.40 -6.48 1.90
N GLU A 44 6.44 -6.17 2.67
CA GLU A 44 6.71 -6.81 3.96
C GLU A 44 5.63 -6.47 4.98
N THR A 45 5.23 -5.20 5.06
CA THR A 45 4.15 -4.75 5.97
C THR A 45 2.82 -5.43 5.64
N LEU A 46 2.44 -5.48 4.36
CA LEU A 46 1.22 -6.15 3.92
C LEU A 46 1.26 -7.66 4.12
N LYS A 47 2.45 -8.28 4.09
CA LYS A 47 2.62 -9.70 4.41
C LYS A 47 2.34 -9.95 5.89
N VAL A 48 2.93 -9.14 6.78
CA VAL A 48 2.76 -9.26 8.24
C VAL A 48 1.29 -9.07 8.66
N ILE A 49 0.55 -8.16 8.02
CA ILE A 49 -0.88 -7.96 8.31
C ILE A 49 -1.73 -9.22 8.03
N LYS A 50 -1.31 -10.04 7.05
CA LYS A 50 -2.01 -11.29 6.71
C LYS A 50 -1.64 -12.44 7.64
N GLU A 51 -0.54 -12.34 8.35
CA GLU A 51 -0.10 -13.35 9.30
C GLU A 51 -0.95 -13.23 10.58
N LYS A 52 -1.31 -14.37 11.19
CA LYS A 52 -2.11 -14.37 12.42
C LYS A 52 -1.27 -13.80 13.55
N GLY A 53 -1.65 -12.62 14.05
CA GLY A 53 -0.99 -12.01 15.20
C GLY A 53 -0.98 -12.95 16.40
N VAL A 54 0.20 -13.27 16.91
CA VAL A 54 0.40 -14.09 18.12
C VAL A 54 0.04 -13.29 19.38
N PHE A 55 0.14 -11.97 19.30
CA PHE A 55 -0.07 -11.05 20.40
C PHE A 55 -1.15 -10.03 20.04
N GLU A 56 -2.08 -9.83 20.97
CA GLU A 56 -3.13 -8.83 20.86
C GLU A 56 -2.81 -7.67 21.81
N TYR A 57 -2.71 -6.45 21.26
CA TYR A 57 -2.50 -5.26 22.08
C TYR A 57 -3.83 -4.78 22.66
N SER A 58 -4.05 -5.05 23.95
CA SER A 58 -5.29 -4.71 24.68
C SER A 58 -5.20 -3.45 25.53
N GLY A 59 -4.08 -2.71 25.48
CA GLY A 59 -3.90 -1.44 26.19
C GLY A 59 -2.55 -1.26 26.86
N LYS A 60 -2.40 -0.17 27.64
CA LYS A 60 -1.13 0.20 28.30
C LYS A 60 -0.67 -0.93 29.23
N GLY A 61 0.57 -1.40 29.04
CA GLY A 61 1.17 -2.49 29.80
C GLY A 61 0.76 -3.91 29.37
N SER A 62 -0.06 -4.08 28.33
CA SER A 62 -0.32 -5.41 27.73
C SER A 62 0.94 -5.98 27.07
N LEU A 63 1.68 -5.14 26.35
CA LEU A 63 2.93 -5.49 25.68
C LEU A 63 4.00 -6.03 26.65
N LEU A 64 4.30 -5.28 27.73
CA LEU A 64 5.30 -5.69 28.71
C LEU A 64 4.92 -7.00 29.42
N ARG A 65 3.62 -7.21 29.68
CA ARG A 65 3.12 -8.47 30.25
C ARG A 65 3.26 -9.64 29.29
N GLN A 66 3.00 -9.43 27.99
CA GLN A 66 3.18 -10.46 26.97
C GLN A 66 4.66 -10.83 26.75
N LEU A 67 5.55 -9.84 26.77
CA LEU A 67 6.99 -10.05 26.66
C LEU A 67 7.54 -10.83 27.87
N ARG A 68 7.13 -10.46 29.09
CA ARG A 68 7.59 -11.14 30.32
C ARG A 68 7.09 -12.59 30.45
N ARG A 69 6.03 -12.96 29.74
CA ARG A 69 5.43 -14.30 29.80
C ARG A 69 6.10 -15.28 28.83
N ASN A 70 6.89 -14.79 27.88
CA ASN A 70 7.60 -15.57 26.86
C ASN A 70 9.13 -15.40 26.92
N ALA A 71 9.65 -14.79 27.98
CA ALA A 71 11.06 -14.77 28.36
C ALA A 71 11.30 -15.85 29.43
#